data_AF-A0A2V9L0Q4-F1
#
_entry.id   AF-A0A2V9L0Q4-F1
#
_cell.length_a   1.000
_cell.length_b   1.000
_cell.length_c   1.000
_cell.angle_alpha   90.00
_cell.angle_beta   90.00
_cell.angle_gamma   90.00
#
_symmetry.space_group_name_H-M   'P 1'
#
loop_
_entity.id
_entity.type
_entity.pdbx_description
1 polymer ?
#
loop_
_entity_poly.entity_id
_entity_poly.type
_entity_poly.pdbx_seq_one_letter_code
_entity_poly.pdbx_strand_id
1 'polypeptide(L)' 'MSTPKKQPSARGAMRKEYRFDYSQAKPNRFAEKMSEGVVAVVLEPDVAAIFKSSKAVNAFLRSVIAAMPESRR' A
#
# COMPACT_ATOMS: atom_id res chain seq x y z
N MET A 1 -19.35 29.97 33.68
CA MET A 1 -19.57 28.57 34.15
C MET A 1 -18.63 27.68 33.36
N SER A 2 -17.58 27.14 34.00
CA SER A 2 -16.52 26.38 33.32
C SER A 2 -16.89 24.90 33.32
N THR A 3 -17.07 24.30 32.14
CA THR A 3 -17.45 22.89 32.00
C THR A 3 -16.23 21.98 32.23
N PRO A 4 -16.36 20.88 32.99
CA PRO A 4 -15.24 20.01 33.31
C PRO A 4 -14.78 19.21 32.07
N LYS A 5 -13.46 19.23 31.83
CA LYS A 5 -12.81 18.53 30.72
C LYS A 5 -12.82 17.03 30.98
N LYS A 6 -13.51 16.27 30.13
CA LYS A 6 -13.65 14.80 30.20
C LYS A 6 -12.27 14.13 30.06
N GLN A 7 -11.75 13.55 31.14
CA GLN A 7 -10.49 12.78 31.11
C GLN A 7 -10.70 11.48 30.31
N PRO A 8 -9.80 11.15 29.36
CA PRO A 8 -9.89 9.88 28.65
C PRO A 8 -9.64 8.72 29.64
N SER A 9 -10.57 7.78 29.69
CA SER A 9 -10.47 6.59 30.53
C SER A 9 -9.25 5.74 30.13
N ALA A 10 -8.53 5.19 31.11
CA ALA A 10 -7.35 4.35 30.95
C ALA A 10 -7.52 3.13 30.00
N ARG A 11 -8.75 2.74 29.66
CA ARG A 11 -9.05 1.63 28.74
C ARG A 11 -8.67 1.89 27.27
N GLY A 12 -8.44 3.14 26.88
CA GLY A 12 -8.07 3.50 25.50
C GLY A 12 -6.60 3.92 25.33
N ALA A 13 -5.81 3.95 26.40
CA ALA A 13 -4.41 4.37 26.33
C ALA A 13 -3.51 3.20 25.95
N MET A 14 -2.73 3.35 24.88
CA MET A 14 -1.67 2.38 24.56
C MET A 14 -0.68 2.28 25.72
N ARG A 15 -0.20 1.06 25.99
CA ARG A 15 0.83 0.83 27.01
C ARG A 15 2.10 1.60 26.66
N LYS A 16 2.91 1.94 27.67
CA LYS A 16 4.06 2.85 27.51
C LYS A 16 5.08 2.34 26.48
N GLU A 17 5.24 1.02 26.36
CA GLU A 17 6.14 0.36 25.42
C GLU A 17 5.75 0.53 23.94
N TYR A 18 4.50 0.92 23.65
CA TYR A 18 4.04 1.21 22.28
C TYR A 18 4.29 2.67 21.88
N ARG A 19 4.96 3.47 22.72
CA ARG A 19 5.46 4.79 22.36
C ARG A 19 6.77 4.65 21.59
N PHE A 20 6.66 4.33 20.30
CA PHE A 20 7.82 4.22 19.43
C PHE A 20 8.39 5.60 19.10
N ASP A 21 9.71 5.75 19.22
CA ASP A 21 10.44 6.89 18.68
C ASP A 21 10.78 6.63 17.21
N TYR A 22 9.95 7.16 16.32
CA TYR A 22 10.13 7.00 14.88
C TYR A 22 11.37 7.72 14.33
N SER A 23 12.00 8.62 15.09
CA SER A 23 13.29 9.22 14.68
C SER A 23 14.43 8.20 14.66
N GLN A 24 14.32 7.14 15.46
CA GLN A 24 15.27 6.02 15.53
C GLN A 24 14.85 4.83 14.66
N ALA A 25 13.72 4.94 13.95
CA ALA A 25 13.21 3.85 13.12
C ALA A 25 14.09 3.67 11.88
N LYS A 26 14.30 2.41 11.50
CA LYS A 26 14.96 2.09 10.24
C LYS A 26 14.01 2.40 9.07
N PRO A 27 14.52 2.95 7.95
CA PRO A 27 13.75 3.08 6.73
C PRO A 27 13.11 1.74 6.32
N ASN A 28 11.90 1.79 5.77
CA ASN A 28 11.21 0.58 5.33
C ASN A 28 12.03 -0.10 4.21
N ARG A 29 12.50 -1.33 4.46
CA ARG A 29 13.29 -2.14 3.51
C ARG A 29 12.61 -2.41 2.16
N PHE A 30 11.31 -2.14 2.05
CA PHE A 30 10.53 -2.28 0.81
C PHE A 30 10.26 -0.95 0.13
N ALA A 31 10.55 0.20 0.76
CA ALA A 31 10.31 1.51 0.18
C ALA A 31 11.12 1.72 -1.12
N GLU A 32 12.33 1.18 -1.19
CA GLU A 32 13.15 1.19 -2.41
C GLU A 32 12.48 0.46 -3.58
N LYS A 33 11.62 -0.52 -3.32
CA LYS A 33 10.87 -1.22 -4.39
C LYS A 33 9.71 -0.39 -4.93
N MET A 34 9.41 0.74 -4.29
CA MET A 34 8.29 1.63 -4.59
C MET A 34 8.76 3.07 -4.84
N SER A 35 10.07 3.28 -5.04
CA SER A 35 10.69 4.60 -5.18
C SER A 35 10.30 5.33 -6.46
N GLU A 36 10.00 4.59 -7.53
CA GLU A 36 9.61 5.13 -8.83
C GLU A 36 8.10 4.99 -9.06
N GLY A 37 7.31 5.99 -8.68
CA GLY A 37 5.91 6.15 -9.14
C GLY A 37 5.06 4.87 -9.21
N VAL A 38 5.17 3.98 -8.20
CA VAL A 38 4.55 2.66 -8.25
C VAL A 38 3.07 2.77 -7.89
N VAL A 39 2.20 2.35 -8.80
CA VAL A 39 0.76 2.24 -8.58
C VAL A 39 0.43 0.83 -8.10
N ALA A 40 -0.18 0.72 -6.92
CA ALA A 40 -0.73 -0.54 -6.42
C ALA A 40 -2.16 -0.72 -6.98
N VAL A 41 -2.42 -1.89 -7.57
CA VAL A 41 -3.74 -2.26 -8.11
C VAL A 41 -4.18 -3.55 -7.43
N VAL A 42 -5.45 -3.60 -7.01
CA VAL A 42 -6.06 -4.82 -6.47
C VAL A 42 -6.66 -5.62 -7.61
N LEU A 43 -6.33 -6.91 -7.69
CA LEU A 43 -6.94 -7.83 -8.64
C LEU A 43 -8.16 -8.49 -8.00
N GLU A 44 -9.21 -8.68 -8.79
CA GLU A 44 -10.36 -9.48 -8.39
C GLU A 44 -9.94 -10.96 -8.18
N PRO A 45 -10.66 -11.72 -7.32
CA PRO A 45 -10.26 -13.07 -6.92
C PRO A 45 -10.10 -14.06 -8.09
N ASP A 46 -10.95 -13.94 -9.11
CA ASP A 46 -10.93 -14.76 -10.33
C ASP A 46 -9.66 -14.48 -11.16
N VAL A 47 -9.28 -13.22 -11.32
CA VAL A 47 -8.07 -12.82 -12.04
C VAL A 47 -6.82 -13.25 -11.24
N ALA A 48 -6.84 -13.07 -9.92
CA ALA A 48 -5.76 -13.52 -9.02
C ALA A 48 -5.65 -15.06 -8.94
N ALA A 49 -6.72 -15.79 -9.24
CA ALA A 49 -6.69 -17.24 -9.37
C ALA A 49 -5.82 -17.69 -10.55
N ILE A 50 -5.76 -16.90 -11.62
CA ILE A 50 -4.98 -17.18 -12.83
C ILE A 50 -3.57 -16.59 -12.71
N PHE A 51 -3.45 -15.31 -12.36
CA PHE A 51 -2.17 -14.62 -12.30
C PHE A 51 -1.57 -14.62 -10.90
N LYS A 52 -0.55 -15.47 -10.67
CA LYS A 52 0.12 -15.64 -9.37
C LYS A 52 1.24 -14.63 -9.08
N SER A 53 1.54 -13.72 -10.01
CA SER A 53 2.57 -12.69 -9.79
C SER A 53 2.32 -11.44 -10.63
N SER A 54 2.78 -10.30 -10.12
CA SER A 54 2.79 -9.03 -10.87
C SER A 54 3.61 -9.11 -12.15
N LYS A 55 4.69 -9.92 -12.17
CA LYS A 55 5.48 -10.18 -13.37
C LYS A 55 4.65 -10.80 -14.49
N ALA A 56 3.81 -11.79 -14.17
CA ALA A 56 2.96 -12.46 -15.14
C ALA A 56 1.87 -11.52 -15.71
N VAL A 57 1.22 -10.75 -14.83
CA VAL A 57 0.24 -9.72 -15.24
C VAL A 57 0.87 -8.70 -16.19
N ASN A 58 2.00 -8.12 -15.78
CA ASN A 58 2.67 -7.08 -16.56
C ASN A 58 3.19 -7.60 -17.91
N ALA A 59 3.67 -8.85 -17.97
CA ALA A 59 4.07 -9.47 -19.23
C ALA A 59 2.88 -9.65 -20.18
N PHE A 60 1.74 -10.12 -19.66
CA PHE A 60 0.53 -10.28 -20.44
C PHE A 60 -0.02 -8.93 -20.95
N LEU A 61 -0.16 -7.94 -20.07
CA LEU A 61 -0.65 -6.62 -20.45
C LEU A 61 0.24 -5.94 -21.50
N ARG A 62 1.56 -6.07 -21.40
CA ARG A 62 2.48 -5.56 -22.44
C ARG A 62 2.32 -6.27 -23.77
N SER A 63 2.08 -7.58 -23.77
CA SER A 63 1.80 -8.35 -24.98
C SER A 63 0.51 -7.84 -25.66
N VAL A 64 -0.54 -7.61 -24.87
CA VAL A 64 -1.80 -7.04 -25.36
C VAL A 64 -1.57 -5.65 -25.95
N ILE A 65 -0.88 -4.76 -25.22
CA ILE A 65 -0.56 -3.40 -25.71
C ILE A 65 0.22 -3.46 -27.04
N ALA A 66 1.20 -4.36 -27.17
CA ALA A 66 1.97 -4.52 -28.39
C ALA A 66 1.17 -5.10 -29.57
N ALA A 67 0.14 -5.88 -29.29
CA ALA A 67 -0.76 -6.45 -30.30
C ALA A 67 -1.91 -5.49 -30.67
N MET A 68 -2.16 -4.45 -29.88
CA MET A 68 -3.16 -3.45 -30.21
C MET A 68 -2.67 -2.60 -31.39
N PRO A 69 -3.51 -2.35 -32.40
CA PRO A 69 -3.13 -1.45 -33.47
C PRO A 69 -2.83 -0.08 -32.88
N GLU A 70 -1.70 0.51 -33.29
CA GLU A 70 -1.35 1.90 -32.99
C GLU A 70 -2.61 2.74 -33.19
N SER A 71 -3.17 3.26 -32.09
CA SER A 71 -4.29 4.18 -32.16
C SER A 71 -3.81 5.35 -33.00
N ARG A 72 -4.23 5.37 -34.27
CA ARG A 72 -3.89 6.43 -35.22
C ARG A 72 -4.26 7.75 -34.56
N ARG A 73 -3.24 8.46 -34.07
CA ARG A 73 -3.32 9.90 -33.84
C ARG A 73 -3.26 10.61 -35.17
#